data_AF-A0A1Q3SQ46-F1
#
_entry.id   AF-A0A1Q3SQ46-F1
#
_cell.length_a   1.000
_cell.length_b   1.000
_cell.length_c   1.000
_cell.angle_alpha   90.00
_cell.angle_beta   90.00
_cell.angle_gamma   90.00
#
_symmetry.space_group_name_H-M   'P 1'
#
loop_
_entity.id
_entity.type
_entity.pdbx_description
1 polymer ?
#
loop_
_entity_poly.entity_id
_entity_poly.type
_entity_poly.pdbx_seq_one_letter_code
_entity_poly.pdbx_strand_id
1 'polypeptide(L)'
;MAQNVNSKQIADAVPTGQAVARPARLDLVFTALTVIGIGISGYLSWAHLTYTPIICTADLSCDTVNRSAYAYFPPTWGIPVSYLGLVAYLALFGLIIWRMRVARQAVLVGGNGLLSRVDLGLFVATLLGLIFSAYLTAMELFVIHAVCWWCVGSATVITILFGIATARIWTGNEY
;
A
#
# COMPACT_ATOMS: atom_id res chain seq x y z
N MET A 1 -36.08 39.92 -5.05
CA MET A 1 -36.44 38.58 -4.55
C MET A 1 -36.08 37.55 -5.61
N ALA A 2 -34.90 36.95 -5.50
CA ALA A 2 -34.48 35.64 -6.01
C ALA A 2 -32.96 35.55 -5.73
N GLN A 3 -32.53 34.47 -5.11
CA GLN A 3 -31.26 34.37 -4.37
C GLN A 3 -30.04 34.32 -5.29
N ASN A 4 -28.99 34.99 -4.82
CA ASN A 4 -27.65 35.08 -5.38
C ASN A 4 -26.97 33.71 -5.35
N VAL A 5 -26.40 33.31 -6.49
CA VAL A 5 -25.71 32.04 -6.74
C VAL A 5 -24.50 31.93 -5.81
N ASN A 6 -24.48 30.92 -4.93
CA ASN A 6 -23.39 30.69 -3.98
C ASN A 6 -22.28 29.84 -4.61
N SER A 7 -21.04 30.28 -4.46
CA SER A 7 -19.77 29.86 -5.07
C SER A 7 -19.31 28.41 -4.82
N LYS A 8 -20.16 27.53 -4.29
CA LYS A 8 -19.84 26.11 -4.04
C LYS A 8 -20.01 25.20 -5.27
N GLN A 9 -20.49 25.74 -6.39
CA GLN A 9 -20.74 25.01 -7.64
C GLN A 9 -19.50 24.79 -8.54
N ILE A 10 -18.29 25.19 -8.17
CA ILE A 10 -17.13 25.17 -9.10
C ILE A 10 -15.84 24.88 -8.33
N ALA A 11 -15.42 23.62 -8.16
CA ALA A 11 -13.98 23.28 -8.01
C ALA A 11 -13.67 21.77 -8.00
N ASP A 12 -14.07 20.97 -7.01
CA ASP A 12 -13.29 19.73 -6.75
C ASP A 12 -14.01 18.41 -7.06
N ALA A 13 -14.02 18.10 -8.35
CA ALA A 13 -13.46 16.86 -8.89
C ALA A 13 -14.03 15.51 -8.40
N VAL A 14 -15.35 15.30 -8.45
CA VAL A 14 -15.92 13.95 -8.56
C VAL A 14 -16.03 13.60 -10.04
N PRO A 15 -15.16 12.75 -10.64
CA PRO A 15 -15.23 12.48 -12.07
C PRO A 15 -16.32 11.44 -12.34
N THR A 16 -17.44 11.93 -12.88
CA THR A 16 -18.56 11.22 -13.51
C THR A 16 -18.10 10.55 -14.81
N GLY A 17 -17.40 9.43 -14.68
CA GLY A 17 -16.96 8.59 -15.81
C GLY A 17 -16.68 7.14 -15.44
N GLN A 18 -17.25 6.67 -14.32
CA GLN A 18 -16.69 5.53 -13.62
C GLN A 18 -17.31 4.16 -13.96
N ALA A 19 -18.50 4.03 -14.53
CA ALA A 19 -19.15 2.71 -14.54
C ALA A 19 -18.53 1.68 -15.53
N VAL A 20 -17.90 2.09 -16.65
CA VAL A 20 -17.33 1.16 -17.65
C VAL A 20 -15.79 1.13 -17.64
N ALA A 21 -15.12 2.18 -17.15
CA ALA A 21 -13.65 2.29 -17.05
C ALA A 21 -13.08 1.97 -15.65
N ARG A 22 -13.94 1.69 -14.66
CA ARG A 22 -13.58 1.46 -13.24
C ARG A 22 -12.51 0.39 -13.00
N PRO A 23 -12.57 -0.82 -13.61
CA PRO A 23 -11.63 -1.88 -13.22
C PRO A 23 -10.19 -1.56 -13.63
N ALA A 24 -9.97 -1.07 -14.85
CA ALA A 24 -8.63 -0.73 -15.34
C ALA A 24 -8.00 0.47 -14.60
N ARG A 25 -8.81 1.45 -14.18
CA ARG A 25 -8.32 2.62 -13.46
C ARG A 25 -7.90 2.29 -12.03
N LEU A 26 -8.68 1.46 -11.32
CA LEU A 26 -8.28 0.97 -9.99
C LEU A 26 -6.99 0.16 -10.06
N ASP A 27 -6.80 -0.62 -11.12
CA ASP A 27 -5.58 -1.42 -11.34
C ASP A 27 -4.35 -0.55 -11.52
N LEU A 28 -4.49 0.51 -12.31
CA LEU A 28 -3.42 1.47 -12.53
C LEU A 28 -3.05 2.21 -11.24
N VAL A 29 -4.06 2.65 -10.46
CA VAL A 29 -3.82 3.30 -9.16
C VAL A 29 -3.14 2.33 -8.18
N PHE A 30 -3.61 1.09 -8.09
CA PHE A 30 -3.01 0.07 -7.22
C PHE A 30 -1.56 -0.23 -7.62
N THR A 31 -1.29 -0.28 -8.93
CA THR A 31 0.06 -0.49 -9.47
C THR A 31 0.96 0.71 -9.16
N ALA A 32 0.46 1.93 -9.31
CA ALA A 32 1.23 3.13 -8.97
C ALA A 32 1.59 3.17 -7.48
N LEU A 33 0.63 2.89 -6.60
CA LEU A 33 0.87 2.85 -5.15
C LEU A 33 1.87 1.76 -4.75
N THR A 34 1.78 0.56 -5.35
CA THR A 34 2.75 -0.51 -5.09
C THR A 34 4.15 -0.15 -5.57
N VAL A 35 4.29 0.48 -6.73
CA VAL A 35 5.60 0.98 -7.22
C VAL A 35 6.18 2.04 -6.28
N ILE A 36 5.35 2.95 -5.75
CA ILE A 36 5.77 3.92 -4.74
C ILE A 36 6.26 3.20 -3.47
N GLY A 37 5.52 2.19 -3.00
CA GLY A 37 5.92 1.35 -1.86
C GLY A 37 7.25 0.63 -2.08
N ILE A 38 7.48 0.06 -3.26
CA ILE A 38 8.77 -0.54 -3.66
C ILE A 38 9.88 0.51 -3.62
N GLY A 39 9.63 1.73 -4.11
CA GLY A 39 10.60 2.83 -4.05
C GLY A 39 10.97 3.21 -2.63
N ILE A 40 9.98 3.34 -1.74
CA ILE A 40 10.18 3.64 -0.32
C ILE A 40 10.99 2.53 0.38
N SER A 41 10.56 1.27 0.24
CA SER A 41 11.25 0.14 0.87
C SER A 41 12.63 -0.10 0.27
N GLY A 42 12.80 0.12 -1.05
CA GLY A 42 14.08 0.04 -1.73
C GLY A 42 15.06 1.11 -1.25
N TYR A 43 14.59 2.35 -1.09
CA TYR A 43 15.38 3.43 -0.52
C TYR A 43 15.81 3.14 0.93
N LEU A 44 14.89 2.66 1.77
CA LEU A 44 15.22 2.27 3.16
C LEU A 44 16.20 1.09 3.20
N SER A 45 16.04 0.11 2.31
CA SER A 45 16.94 -1.04 2.21
C SER A 45 18.34 -0.60 1.81
N TRP A 46 18.45 0.29 0.82
CA TRP A 46 19.72 0.87 0.40
C TRP A 46 20.39 1.68 1.51
N ALA A 47 19.62 2.51 2.22
CA ALA A 47 20.12 3.31 3.34
C ALA A 47 20.63 2.44 4.49
N HIS A 48 19.98 1.28 4.74
CA HIS A 48 20.44 0.29 5.71
C HIS A 48 21.79 -0.33 5.31
N LEU A 49 21.96 -0.69 4.04
CA LEU A 49 23.21 -1.27 3.52
C LEU A 49 24.39 -0.29 3.53
N THR A 50 24.13 1.00 3.25
CA THR A 50 25.20 1.99 3.04
C THR A 50 25.54 2.75 4.33
N TYR A 51 24.85 2.47 5.45
CA TYR A 51 24.93 3.22 6.71
C TYR A 51 24.75 4.74 6.56
N THR A 52 24.15 5.18 5.45
CA THR A 52 23.93 6.59 5.15
C THR A 52 22.81 7.13 6.03
N PRO A 53 22.95 8.34 6.61
CA PRO A 53 21.91 8.95 7.40
C PRO A 53 20.66 9.13 6.54
N ILE A 54 19.52 8.67 7.03
CA ILE A 54 18.24 8.78 6.32
C ILE A 54 17.83 10.26 6.32
N ILE A 55 17.46 10.78 5.16
CA ILE A 55 16.86 12.11 5.03
C ILE A 55 15.55 12.12 5.81
N CYS A 56 15.53 12.81 6.95
CA CYS A 56 14.33 13.06 7.76
C CYS A 56 14.19 14.56 8.03
N THR A 57 12.97 15.05 7.87
CA THR A 57 12.62 16.46 8.09
C THR A 57 12.25 16.64 9.56
N ALA A 58 13.07 17.38 10.31
CA ALA A 58 12.83 17.89 11.67
C ALA A 58 12.51 16.83 12.76
N ASP A 59 13.46 16.63 13.68
CA ASP A 59 13.31 16.02 15.03
C ASP A 59 12.73 14.58 15.14
N LEU A 60 12.38 13.97 14.02
CA LEU A 60 11.87 12.60 13.91
C LEU A 60 13.05 11.64 13.72
N SER A 61 13.41 10.91 14.79
CA SER A 61 14.57 10.01 14.87
C SER A 61 14.42 8.73 14.01
N CYS A 62 14.23 8.89 12.70
CA CYS A 62 14.15 7.78 11.73
C CYS A 62 15.40 6.90 11.77
N ASP A 63 16.57 7.51 12.00
CA ASP A 63 17.84 6.78 12.11
C ASP A 63 17.83 5.87 13.35
N THR A 64 17.30 6.37 14.47
CA THR A 64 17.10 5.58 15.69
C THR A 64 16.14 4.41 15.48
N VAL A 65 15.01 4.63 14.77
CA VAL A 65 14.06 3.55 14.46
C VAL A 65 14.72 2.48 13.57
N ASN A 66 15.41 2.92 12.51
CA ASN A 66 16.02 2.03 11.51
C ASN A 66 17.26 1.27 12.02
N ARG A 67 17.96 1.82 13.02
CA ARG A 67 19.12 1.18 13.67
C ARG A 67 18.78 0.48 14.99
N SER A 68 17.53 0.57 15.46
CA SER A 68 17.11 -0.08 16.69
C SER A 68 17.13 -1.62 16.57
N ALA A 69 17.19 -2.31 17.71
CA ALA A 69 17.09 -3.77 17.76
C ALA A 69 15.79 -4.32 17.14
N TYR A 70 14.76 -3.48 16.96
CA TYR A 70 13.49 -3.82 16.31
C TYR A 70 13.56 -3.79 14.78
N ALA A 71 14.65 -3.30 14.19
CA ALA A 71 14.89 -3.38 12.75
C ALA A 71 15.12 -4.82 12.28
N TYR A 72 15.34 -5.78 13.18
CA TYR A 72 15.54 -7.19 12.89
C TYR A 72 14.39 -8.04 13.42
N PHE A 73 13.73 -8.79 12.54
CA PHE A 73 12.65 -9.70 12.91
C PHE A 73 13.02 -11.14 12.51
N PRO A 74 13.25 -12.10 13.45
CA PRO A 74 13.37 -12.04 14.92
C PRO A 74 14.70 -11.45 15.46
N PRO A 75 14.74 -10.90 16.69
CA PRO A 75 15.87 -10.11 17.22
C PRO A 75 17.23 -10.82 17.36
N THR A 76 17.28 -12.14 17.17
CA THR A 76 18.52 -12.94 17.29
C THR A 76 19.14 -13.36 15.94
N TRP A 77 18.34 -13.56 14.88
CA TRP A 77 18.75 -14.01 13.53
C TRP A 77 17.83 -13.40 12.45
N GLY A 78 17.46 -12.13 12.65
CA GLY A 78 16.30 -11.53 12.00
C GLY A 78 16.53 -10.95 10.62
N ILE A 79 15.48 -10.97 9.82
CA ILE A 79 15.44 -10.30 8.53
C ILE A 79 15.16 -8.81 8.79
N PRO A 80 15.86 -7.89 8.10
CA PRO A 80 15.58 -6.46 8.23
C PRO A 80 14.12 -6.16 7.88
N VAL A 81 13.46 -5.32 8.68
CA VAL A 81 12.08 -4.87 8.41
C VAL A 81 11.96 -4.25 7.00
N SER A 82 13.01 -3.59 6.53
CA SER A 82 13.12 -3.04 5.16
C SER A 82 12.98 -4.11 4.07
N TYR A 83 13.58 -5.29 4.29
CA TYR A 83 13.46 -6.43 3.38
C TYR A 83 12.06 -7.05 3.41
N LEU A 84 11.45 -7.15 4.60
CA LEU A 84 10.07 -7.64 4.72
C LEU A 84 9.08 -6.72 3.98
N GLY A 85 9.23 -5.41 4.12
CA GLY A 85 8.44 -4.43 3.37
C GLY A 85 8.65 -4.57 1.86
N LEU A 86 9.91 -4.70 1.42
CA LEU A 86 10.23 -4.91 0.00
C LEU A 86 9.59 -6.18 -0.55
N VAL A 87 9.71 -7.31 0.15
CA VAL A 87 9.10 -8.59 -0.25
C VAL A 87 7.58 -8.48 -0.30
N ALA A 88 6.96 -7.81 0.68
CA ALA A 88 5.51 -7.58 0.68
C ALA A 88 5.04 -6.76 -0.54
N TYR A 89 5.73 -5.66 -0.84
CA TYR A 89 5.39 -4.83 -2.00
C TYR A 89 5.66 -5.54 -3.34
N LEU A 90 6.75 -6.32 -3.44
CA LEU A 90 7.02 -7.15 -4.61
C LEU A 90 5.96 -8.24 -4.81
N ALA A 91 5.51 -8.87 -3.72
CA ALA A 91 4.41 -9.84 -3.78
C ALA A 91 3.12 -9.18 -4.27
N LEU A 92 2.75 -8.01 -3.72
CA LEU A 92 1.59 -7.24 -4.17
C LEU A 92 1.69 -6.84 -5.65
N PHE A 93 2.88 -6.44 -6.09
CA PHE A 93 3.16 -6.10 -7.49
C PHE A 93 3.02 -7.32 -8.42
N GLY A 94 3.52 -8.48 -8.01
CA GLY A 94 3.33 -9.75 -8.73
C GLY A 94 1.85 -10.13 -8.82
N LEU A 95 1.12 -10.03 -7.71
CA LEU A 95 -0.31 -10.34 -7.66
C LEU A 95 -1.14 -9.41 -8.55
N ILE A 96 -0.88 -8.10 -8.57
CA ILE A 96 -1.64 -7.17 -9.42
C ILE A 96 -1.34 -7.40 -10.92
N ILE A 97 -0.10 -7.72 -11.30
CA ILE A 97 0.23 -8.10 -12.67
C ILE A 97 -0.48 -9.39 -13.05
N TRP A 98 -0.45 -10.40 -12.19
CA TRP A 98 -1.11 -11.66 -12.45
C TRP A 98 -2.62 -11.47 -12.59
N ARG A 99 -3.24 -10.65 -11.75
CA ARG A 99 -4.63 -10.24 -11.88
C ARG A 99 -4.92 -9.59 -13.23
N MET A 100 -4.11 -8.63 -13.66
CA MET A 100 -4.30 -7.98 -14.98
C MET A 100 -4.19 -8.97 -16.13
N ARG A 101 -3.30 -9.98 -16.03
CA ARG A 101 -3.20 -11.06 -17.02
C ARG A 101 -4.45 -11.93 -17.04
N VAL A 102 -4.90 -12.37 -15.87
CA VAL A 102 -6.11 -13.20 -15.74
C VAL A 102 -7.35 -12.43 -16.17
N ALA A 103 -7.48 -11.15 -15.82
CA ALA A 103 -8.61 -10.31 -16.23
C ALA A 103 -8.71 -10.19 -17.77
N ARG A 104 -7.58 -10.01 -18.46
CA ARG A 104 -7.56 -10.03 -19.94
C ARG A 104 -7.97 -11.38 -20.52
N GLN A 105 -7.57 -12.49 -19.89
CA GLN A 105 -7.91 -13.84 -20.34
C GLN A 105 -9.37 -14.21 -20.02
N ALA A 106 -9.91 -13.74 -18.89
CA ALA A 106 -11.29 -13.99 -18.48
C ALA A 106 -12.29 -13.33 -19.46
N VAL A 107 -11.96 -12.16 -20.01
CA VAL A 107 -12.73 -11.52 -21.10
C VAL A 107 -12.76 -12.40 -22.37
N LEU A 108 -11.71 -13.20 -22.60
CA LEU A 108 -11.61 -14.05 -23.79
C LEU A 108 -12.23 -15.46 -23.61
N VAL A 109 -12.21 -16.00 -22.39
CA VAL A 109 -12.54 -17.42 -22.11
C VAL A 109 -13.76 -17.59 -21.19
N GLY A 110 -14.32 -16.51 -20.63
CA GLY A 110 -15.56 -16.56 -19.84
C GLY A 110 -15.44 -17.23 -18.46
N GLY A 111 -14.23 -17.35 -17.92
CA GLY A 111 -13.97 -17.96 -16.60
C GLY A 111 -13.70 -16.92 -15.51
N ASN A 112 -14.68 -16.69 -14.64
CA ASN A 112 -14.68 -15.72 -13.54
C ASN A 112 -14.16 -16.27 -12.19
N GLY A 113 -14.08 -17.59 -12.02
CA GLY A 113 -13.64 -18.21 -10.75
C GLY A 113 -12.18 -17.94 -10.36
N LEU A 114 -11.29 -17.69 -11.34
CA LEU A 114 -9.88 -17.41 -11.06
C LEU A 114 -9.65 -15.96 -10.58
N LEU A 115 -10.48 -15.00 -11.04
CA LEU A 115 -10.41 -13.61 -10.58
C LEU A 115 -10.67 -13.50 -9.08
N SER A 116 -11.73 -14.17 -8.61
CA SER A 116 -12.12 -14.17 -7.20
C SER A 116 -10.99 -14.67 -6.29
N ARG A 117 -10.26 -15.72 -6.71
CA ARG A 117 -9.10 -16.24 -5.97
C ARG A 117 -7.96 -15.23 -5.89
N VAL A 118 -7.69 -14.53 -6.99
CA VAL A 118 -6.62 -13.52 -7.04
C VAL A 118 -7.00 -12.30 -6.19
N ASP A 119 -8.24 -11.82 -6.27
CA ASP A 119 -8.73 -10.72 -5.43
C ASP A 119 -8.67 -11.06 -3.94
N LEU A 120 -9.02 -12.29 -3.55
CA LEU A 120 -8.84 -12.77 -2.19
C LEU A 120 -7.36 -12.78 -1.78
N GLY A 121 -6.47 -13.19 -2.68
CA GLY A 121 -5.02 -13.14 -2.46
C GLY A 121 -4.51 -11.71 -2.22
N LEU A 122 -4.97 -10.73 -3.00
CA LEU A 122 -4.63 -9.32 -2.78
C LEU A 122 -5.16 -8.83 -1.43
N PHE A 123 -6.38 -9.19 -1.04
CA PHE A 123 -6.94 -8.82 0.25
C PHE A 123 -6.16 -9.40 1.42
N VAL A 124 -5.83 -10.69 1.38
CA VAL A 124 -5.02 -11.32 2.43
C VAL A 124 -3.63 -10.69 2.51
N ALA A 125 -2.98 -10.44 1.36
CA ALA A 125 -1.66 -9.81 1.33
C ALA A 125 -1.68 -8.38 1.89
N THR A 126 -2.68 -7.58 1.52
CA THR A 126 -2.83 -6.21 2.05
C THR A 126 -3.19 -6.21 3.54
N LEU A 127 -4.04 -7.13 4.00
CA LEU A 127 -4.39 -7.30 5.41
C LEU A 127 -3.16 -7.65 6.26
N LEU A 128 -2.34 -8.61 5.80
CA LEU A 128 -1.08 -8.95 6.47
C LEU A 128 -0.14 -7.74 6.55
N GLY A 129 -0.02 -6.97 5.45
CA GLY A 129 0.75 -5.73 5.44
C GLY A 129 0.21 -4.68 6.41
N LEU A 130 -1.11 -4.56 6.54
CA LEU A 130 -1.77 -3.63 7.47
C LEU A 130 -1.52 -4.01 8.93
N ILE A 131 -1.66 -5.30 9.26
CA ILE A 131 -1.36 -5.85 10.59
C ILE A 131 0.11 -5.60 10.94
N PHE A 132 1.01 -5.88 9.99
CA PHE A 132 2.44 -5.64 10.17
C PHE A 132 2.75 -4.15 10.37
N SER A 133 2.10 -3.28 9.60
CA SER A 133 2.23 -1.84 9.75
C SER A 133 1.74 -1.36 11.12
N ALA A 134 0.57 -1.84 11.58
CA ALA A 134 0.03 -1.51 12.89
C ALA A 134 0.96 -1.98 14.02
N TYR A 135 1.58 -3.16 13.86
CA TYR A 135 2.57 -3.68 14.80
C TYR A 135 3.80 -2.77 14.90
N LEU A 136 4.35 -2.32 13.76
CA LEU A 136 5.48 -1.39 13.76
C LEU A 136 5.12 -0.06 14.41
N THR A 137 3.95 0.50 14.10
CA THR A 137 3.48 1.75 14.71
C THR A 137 3.30 1.61 16.23
N ALA A 138 2.82 0.46 16.71
CA ALA A 138 2.77 0.18 18.14
C ALA A 138 4.18 0.15 18.75
N MET A 139 5.16 -0.49 18.10
CA MET A 139 6.54 -0.52 18.60
C MET A 139 7.20 0.86 18.62
N GLU A 140 6.96 1.69 17.59
CA GLU A 140 7.44 3.07 17.52
C GLU A 140 6.93 3.93 18.69
N LEU A 141 5.64 3.81 19.02
CA LEU A 141 4.98 4.60 20.08
C LEU A 141 5.29 4.12 21.50
N PHE A 142 5.31 2.81 21.72
CA PHE A 142 5.43 2.23 23.07
C PHE A 142 6.87 1.96 23.50
N VAL A 143 7.80 1.73 22.57
CA VAL A 143 9.18 1.34 22.92
C VAL A 143 10.19 2.43 22.59
N ILE A 144 10.17 2.92 21.34
CA ILE A 144 11.23 3.80 20.83
C ILE A 144 10.90 5.27 21.15
N HIS A 145 9.62 5.61 21.34
CA HIS A 145 9.11 6.97 21.50
C HIS A 145 9.57 7.90 20.35
N ALA A 146 9.75 7.35 19.15
CA ALA A 146 10.14 8.08 17.95
C ALA A 146 9.32 7.61 16.76
N VAL A 147 8.89 8.55 15.93
CA VAL A 147 8.08 8.28 14.73
C VAL A 147 8.94 8.43 13.48
N CYS A 148 8.87 7.46 12.58
CA CYS A 148 9.52 7.56 11.28
C CYS A 148 8.51 7.95 10.20
N TRP A 149 8.71 9.10 9.53
CA TRP A 149 7.79 9.58 8.51
C TRP A 149 7.72 8.65 7.29
N TRP A 150 8.81 7.95 6.96
CA TRP A 150 8.84 6.95 5.91
C TRP A 150 7.99 5.72 6.25
N CYS A 151 8.03 5.28 7.52
CA CYS A 151 7.17 4.19 8.03
C CYS A 151 5.69 4.59 7.98
N VAL A 152 5.36 5.81 8.42
CA VAL A 152 3.99 6.36 8.34
C VAL A 152 3.52 6.51 6.88
N GLY A 153 4.42 6.93 5.98
CA GLY A 153 4.15 6.98 4.55
C GLY A 153 3.79 5.59 3.99
N SER A 154 4.59 4.57 4.32
CA SER A 154 4.31 3.18 3.96
C SER A 154 3.00 2.66 4.58
N ALA A 155 2.72 3.00 5.84
CA ALA A 155 1.47 2.68 6.54
C ALA A 155 0.25 3.27 5.80
N THR A 156 0.38 4.49 5.32
CA THR A 156 -0.66 5.17 4.53
C THR A 156 -0.88 4.45 3.20
N VAL A 157 0.20 4.10 2.50
CA VAL A 157 0.13 3.37 1.22
C VAL A 157 -0.58 2.02 1.39
N ILE A 158 -0.18 1.20 2.38
CA ILE A 158 -0.80 -0.12 2.58
C ILE A 158 -2.27 -0.01 2.99
N THR A 159 -2.63 1.02 3.76
CA THR A 159 -4.02 1.29 4.15
C THR A 159 -4.88 1.63 2.94
N ILE A 160 -4.38 2.45 2.01
CA ILE A 160 -5.10 2.77 0.76
C ILE A 160 -5.21 1.51 -0.12
N LEU A 161 -4.14 0.72 -0.25
CA LEU A 161 -4.16 -0.54 -1.00
C LEU A 161 -5.22 -1.50 -0.43
N PHE A 162 -5.30 -1.64 0.89
CA PHE A 162 -6.33 -2.44 1.54
C PHE A 162 -7.74 -1.93 1.26
N GLY A 163 -7.95 -0.61 1.30
CA GLY A 163 -9.24 -0.01 0.92
C GLY A 163 -9.66 -0.37 -0.50
N ILE A 164 -8.72 -0.31 -1.45
CA ILE A 164 -8.98 -0.70 -2.85
C ILE A 164 -9.26 -2.20 -2.97
N ALA A 165 -8.50 -3.05 -2.27
CA ALA A 165 -8.71 -4.50 -2.29
C ALA A 165 -10.09 -4.89 -1.73
N THR A 166 -10.49 -4.26 -0.62
CA THR A 166 -11.80 -4.47 0.01
C THR A 166 -12.93 -4.00 -0.91
N ALA A 167 -12.79 -2.82 -1.52
CA ALA A 167 -13.77 -2.30 -2.47
C ALA A 167 -13.97 -3.23 -3.68
N ARG A 168 -12.90 -3.88 -4.15
CA ARG A 168 -12.98 -4.87 -5.24
C ARG A 168 -13.76 -6.11 -4.86
N ILE A 169 -13.53 -6.67 -3.67
CA ILE A 169 -14.28 -7.84 -3.19
C ILE A 169 -15.77 -7.50 -3.08
N TRP A 170 -16.10 -6.31 -2.58
CA TRP A 170 -17.48 -5.85 -2.47
C TRP A 170 -18.17 -5.74 -3.82
N THR A 171 -17.55 -5.09 -4.82
CA THR A 171 -18.08 -5.07 -6.19
C THR A 171 -18.12 -6.47 -6.81
N GLY A 172 -17.19 -7.34 -6.40
CA GLY A 172 -17.06 -8.76 -6.73
C GLY A 172 -18.26 -9.65 -6.40
N ASN A 173 -19.06 -9.21 -5.44
CA ASN A 173 -20.11 -10.02 -4.83
C ASN A 173 -21.52 -9.65 -5.34
N GLU A 174 -21.63 -8.65 -6.22
CA GLU A 174 -22.90 -8.15 -6.77
C GLU A 174 -23.29 -8.79 -8.12
N TYR A 175 -22.57 -9.82 -8.60
CA TYR A 175 -22.86 -10.54 -9.85
C TYR A 175 -23.06 -12.04 -9.65
#